data_AF-A0A0W8B047-F1
#
_entry.id   AF-A0A0W8B047-F1
#
_cell.length_a   1.000
_cell.length_b   1.000
_cell.length_c   1.000
_cell.angle_alpha   90.00
_cell.angle_beta   90.00
_cell.angle_gamma   90.00
#
_symmetry.space_group_name_H-M   'P 1'
#
loop_
_entity.id
_entity.type
_entity.pdbx_description
1 polymer ?
#
loop_
_entity_poly.entity_id
_entity_poly.type
_entity_poly.pdbx_seq_one_letter_code
_entity_poly.pdbx_strand_id
1 'polypeptide(L)'
;MTARRAANPKKEADATFGPKRSTLNRTPAPAPRTITDWVTLAVEVGRSQTWASLEEAAQWWCNYSGIQYVLLLKISPQGIQMRYALYDLAVLGILPAPTASGTFRHNAAGAAVNVSFDMRRILSILANRALPTGVHATAVVDLRTVMNLVIRSLG
;
A
#
# COMPACT_ATOMS: atom_id res chain seq x y z
N MET A 1 10.45 -7.11 -3.78
CA MET A 1 11.37 -6.75 -2.68
C MET A 1 11.00 -7.56 -1.47
N THR A 2 11.94 -8.30 -0.88
CA THR A 2 11.66 -9.15 0.28
C THR A 2 11.89 -8.41 1.60
N ALA A 3 10.81 -8.11 2.32
CA ALA A 3 10.84 -7.55 3.66
C ALA A 3 11.16 -8.61 4.72
N ARG A 4 11.87 -8.19 5.76
CA ARG A 4 12.33 -9.07 6.85
C ARG A 4 11.95 -8.49 8.21
N ARG A 5 11.54 -9.34 9.13
CA ARG A 5 11.37 -9.01 10.56
C ARG A 5 12.07 -10.10 11.37
N ALA A 6 12.74 -9.73 12.45
CA ALA A 6 13.39 -10.71 13.32
C ALA A 6 12.36 -11.75 13.81
N ALA A 7 12.78 -13.02 13.89
CA ALA A 7 11.95 -14.15 14.31
C ALA A 7 10.66 -14.39 13.49
N ASN A 8 10.51 -13.79 12.30
CA ASN A 8 9.35 -13.98 11.44
C ASN A 8 9.76 -14.47 10.04
N PRO A 9 8.90 -15.22 9.33
CA PRO A 9 9.11 -15.52 7.92
C PRO A 9 9.31 -14.24 7.12
N LYS A 10 10.16 -14.34 6.09
CA LYS A 10 10.31 -13.29 5.08
C LYS A 10 8.96 -13.06 4.41
N LYS A 11 8.65 -11.80 4.09
CA LYS A 11 7.44 -11.45 3.36
C LYS A 11 7.76 -10.60 2.14
N GLU A 12 7.11 -10.90 1.05
CA GLU A 12 7.12 -10.10 -0.16
C GLU A 12 5.69 -9.65 -0.43
N ALA A 13 5.50 -8.34 -0.56
CA ALA A 13 4.26 -7.76 -1.06
C ALA A 13 4.30 -7.73 -2.59
N ASP A 14 3.13 -7.73 -3.21
CA ASP A 14 3.00 -7.61 -4.66
C ASP A 14 3.56 -6.28 -5.18
N ALA A 15 3.44 -5.21 -4.38
CA ALA A 15 4.18 -3.97 -4.60
C ALA A 15 4.53 -3.27 -3.27
N THR A 16 5.68 -2.60 -3.26
CA THR A 16 6.10 -1.74 -2.14
C THR A 16 6.56 -0.38 -2.64
N PHE A 17 6.30 0.64 -1.84
CA PHE A 17 6.72 2.01 -2.08
C PHE A 17 7.34 2.60 -0.81
N GLY A 18 8.25 3.54 -0.99
CA GLY A 18 8.97 4.19 0.09
C GLY A 18 9.98 5.21 -0.43
N PRO A 19 10.64 5.94 0.48
CA PRO A 19 11.69 6.88 0.12
C PRO A 19 12.90 6.17 -0.48
N LYS A 20 13.54 6.81 -1.45
CA LYS A 20 14.82 6.39 -2.02
C LYS A 20 15.96 7.19 -1.39
N ARG A 21 17.21 6.74 -1.61
CA ARG A 21 18.41 7.50 -1.20
C ARG A 21 18.43 8.92 -1.78
N SER A 22 17.82 9.14 -2.93
CA SER A 22 17.69 10.44 -3.59
C SER A 22 16.49 11.28 -3.14
N THR A 23 15.57 10.75 -2.32
CA THR A 23 14.41 11.50 -1.84
C THR A 23 14.87 12.62 -0.92
N LEU A 24 14.73 13.86 -1.38
CA LEU A 24 15.05 15.08 -0.63
C LEU A 24 14.13 15.22 0.59
N ASN A 25 14.63 15.78 1.69
CA ASN A 25 13.90 16.06 2.94
C ASN A 25 13.31 14.85 3.68
N ARG A 26 13.63 13.62 3.28
CA ARG A 26 13.21 12.43 4.03
C ARG A 26 13.82 12.42 5.43
N THR A 27 13.14 11.81 6.38
CA THR A 27 13.71 11.49 7.68
C THR A 27 14.71 10.33 7.57
N PRO A 28 15.53 10.09 8.60
CA PRO A 28 16.33 8.87 8.69
C PRO A 28 15.45 7.62 8.65
N ALA A 29 15.98 6.53 8.09
CA ALA A 29 15.29 5.24 8.09
C ALA A 29 15.10 4.77 9.54
N PRO A 30 13.90 4.30 9.93
CA PRO A 30 13.64 3.88 11.30
C PRO A 30 14.36 2.56 11.57
N ALA A 31 15.00 2.40 12.72
CA ALA A 31 15.63 1.14 13.08
C ALA A 31 14.61 -0.03 13.07
N PRO A 32 15.00 -1.25 12.66
CA PRO A 32 16.32 -1.67 12.16
C PRO A 32 16.51 -1.45 10.64
N ARG A 33 15.70 -0.60 10.02
CA ARG A 33 15.69 -0.40 8.56
C ARG A 33 16.84 0.45 8.09
N THR A 34 17.20 0.17 6.86
CA THR A 34 18.08 0.97 6.03
C THR A 34 17.28 1.57 4.88
N ILE A 35 17.87 2.48 4.12
CA ILE A 35 17.19 3.08 2.98
C ILE A 35 16.86 2.07 1.87
N THR A 36 17.55 0.93 1.81
CA THR A 36 17.34 -0.08 0.77
C THR A 36 16.15 -0.98 1.05
N ASP A 37 15.82 -1.17 2.33
CA ASP A 37 14.68 -1.99 2.74
C ASP A 37 13.49 -1.18 3.26
N TRP A 38 13.54 0.14 3.29
CA TRP A 38 12.47 0.96 3.87
C TRP A 38 11.19 1.00 3.02
N VAL A 39 10.13 0.37 3.55
CA VAL A 39 8.76 0.43 3.01
C VAL A 39 7.88 1.34 3.86
N THR A 40 7.15 2.26 3.21
CA THR A 40 6.10 3.09 3.83
C THR A 40 4.70 2.73 3.33
N LEU A 41 4.58 2.12 2.14
CA LEU A 41 3.33 1.58 1.62
C LEU A 41 3.56 0.16 1.09
N ALA A 42 2.77 -0.79 1.58
CA ALA A 42 2.68 -2.14 1.03
C ALA A 42 1.34 -2.34 0.34
N VAL A 43 1.36 -2.96 -0.83
CA VAL A 43 0.16 -3.36 -1.59
C VAL A 43 0.16 -4.87 -1.70
N GLU A 44 -0.93 -5.50 -1.25
CA GLU A 44 -1.14 -6.95 -1.30
C GLU A 44 -2.34 -7.23 -2.20
N VAL A 45 -2.15 -8.09 -3.19
CA VAL A 45 -3.12 -8.43 -4.22
C VAL A 45 -3.41 -9.92 -4.15
N GLY A 46 -4.63 -10.28 -3.75
CA GLY A 46 -5.10 -11.66 -3.73
C GLY A 46 -6.01 -11.97 -4.91
N ARG A 47 -5.75 -13.07 -5.62
CA ARG A 47 -6.73 -13.65 -6.57
C ARG A 47 -7.27 -14.97 -6.02
N SER A 48 -6.37 -15.89 -5.68
CA SER A 48 -6.70 -17.21 -5.12
C SER A 48 -6.71 -17.21 -3.59
N GLN A 49 -5.99 -16.28 -2.96
CA GLN A 49 -5.91 -16.12 -1.51
C GLN A 49 -7.27 -15.76 -0.91
N THR A 50 -7.55 -16.17 0.32
CA THR A 50 -8.76 -15.71 1.01
C THR A 50 -8.62 -14.25 1.45
N TRP A 51 -9.73 -13.59 1.78
CA TRP A 51 -9.68 -12.25 2.39
C TRP A 51 -8.94 -12.29 3.74
N ALA A 52 -9.19 -13.31 4.56
CA ALA A 52 -8.51 -13.49 5.85
C ALA A 52 -6.98 -13.58 5.67
N SER A 53 -6.50 -14.29 4.65
CA SER A 53 -5.06 -14.35 4.34
C SER A 53 -4.46 -12.99 3.95
N LEU A 54 -5.25 -12.11 3.32
CA LEU A 54 -4.81 -10.73 3.05
C LEU A 54 -4.83 -9.88 4.34
N GLU A 55 -5.77 -10.11 5.24
CA GLU A 55 -5.78 -9.45 6.56
C GLU A 55 -4.60 -9.90 7.43
N GLU A 56 -4.22 -11.18 7.40
CA GLU A 56 -2.98 -11.67 8.01
C GLU A 56 -1.75 -10.99 7.43
N ALA A 57 -1.73 -10.75 6.11
CA ALA A 57 -0.67 -9.99 5.47
C ALA A 57 -0.62 -8.53 5.97
N ALA A 58 -1.76 -7.87 6.11
CA ALA A 58 -1.83 -6.53 6.72
C ALA A 58 -1.36 -6.53 8.17
N GLN A 59 -1.72 -7.55 8.96
CA GLN A 59 -1.26 -7.72 10.33
C GLN A 59 0.26 -7.90 10.40
N TRP A 60 0.85 -8.61 9.44
CA TRP A 60 2.31 -8.72 9.34
C TRP A 60 2.96 -7.36 9.05
N TRP A 61 2.41 -6.61 8.10
CA TRP A 61 2.92 -5.29 7.71
C TRP A 61 2.73 -4.24 8.79
N CYS A 62 1.66 -4.26 9.58
CA CYS A 62 1.48 -3.24 10.64
C CYS A 62 2.59 -3.27 11.70
N ASN A 63 3.31 -4.39 11.82
CA ASN A 63 4.47 -4.55 12.68
C ASN A 63 5.81 -4.23 11.98
N TYR A 64 5.78 -3.75 10.74
CA TYR A 64 6.96 -3.38 9.97
C TYR A 64 7.36 -1.93 10.26
N SER A 65 8.50 -1.73 10.93
CA SER A 65 9.02 -0.39 11.26
C SER A 65 9.11 0.51 10.00
N GLY A 66 8.44 1.66 10.05
CA GLY A 66 8.40 2.63 8.95
C GLY A 66 7.19 2.54 8.02
N ILE A 67 6.36 1.49 8.12
CA ILE A 67 5.12 1.40 7.36
C ILE A 67 4.17 2.56 7.75
N GLN A 68 3.43 3.07 6.77
CA GLN A 68 2.43 4.12 6.94
C GLN A 68 1.07 3.68 6.39
N TYR A 69 1.07 2.86 5.33
CA TYR A 69 -0.13 2.40 4.67
C TYR A 69 -0.02 0.93 4.27
N VAL A 70 -1.15 0.22 4.34
CA VAL A 70 -1.32 -1.08 3.70
C VAL A 70 -2.59 -1.03 2.84
N LEU A 71 -2.48 -1.37 1.57
CA LEU A 71 -3.62 -1.51 0.67
C LEU A 71 -3.81 -2.98 0.31
N LEU A 72 -4.96 -3.54 0.68
CA LEU A 72 -5.38 -4.87 0.27
C LEU A 72 -6.30 -4.76 -0.94
N LEU A 73 -6.03 -5.56 -1.98
CA LEU A 73 -6.86 -5.72 -3.16
C LEU A 73 -7.19 -7.20 -3.35
N LYS A 74 -8.46 -7.56 -3.31
CA LYS A 74 -8.93 -8.92 -3.60
C LYS A 74 -9.70 -8.93 -4.91
N ILE A 75 -9.17 -9.64 -5.89
CA ILE A 75 -9.77 -9.77 -7.22
C ILE A 75 -10.49 -11.12 -7.27
N SER A 76 -11.74 -11.13 -7.74
CA SER A 76 -12.49 -12.37 -7.98
C SER A 76 -11.76 -13.26 -8.99
N PRO A 77 -11.90 -14.60 -8.95
CA PRO A 77 -11.25 -15.50 -9.90
C PRO A 77 -11.48 -15.13 -11.37
N GLN A 78 -12.69 -14.67 -11.71
CA GLN A 78 -13.07 -14.26 -13.07
C GLN A 78 -12.62 -12.84 -13.44
N GLY A 79 -11.97 -12.11 -12.53
CA GLY A 79 -11.54 -10.73 -12.79
C GLY A 79 -12.70 -9.73 -12.97
N ILE A 80 -13.89 -10.02 -12.41
CA ILE A 80 -15.09 -9.18 -12.58
C ILE A 80 -15.40 -8.30 -11.36
N GLN A 81 -14.84 -8.61 -10.20
CA GLN A 81 -15.06 -7.89 -8.96
C GLN A 81 -13.74 -7.67 -8.23
N MET A 82 -13.60 -6.49 -7.61
CA MET A 82 -12.52 -6.16 -6.71
C MET A 82 -13.10 -5.72 -5.36
N ARG A 83 -12.63 -6.34 -4.28
CA ARG A 83 -12.79 -5.86 -2.91
C ARG A 83 -11.49 -5.19 -2.47
N TYR A 84 -11.57 -4.10 -1.72
CA TYR A 84 -10.40 -3.39 -1.23
C TYR A 84 -10.55 -2.95 0.22
N ALA A 85 -9.40 -2.75 0.88
CA ALA A 85 -9.30 -2.10 2.18
C ALA A 85 -7.96 -1.35 2.26
N LEU A 86 -8.02 -0.06 2.58
CA LEU A 86 -6.86 0.79 2.88
C LEU A 86 -6.76 0.95 4.39
N TYR A 87 -5.61 0.60 4.94
CA TYR A 87 -5.25 0.82 6.34
C TYR A 87 -4.28 1.99 6.43
N ASP A 88 -4.64 2.98 7.22
CA ASP A 88 -3.76 4.08 7.61
C ASP A 88 -3.14 3.75 8.98
N LEU A 89 -1.82 3.57 9.02
CA LEU A 89 -1.10 3.10 10.18
C LEU A 89 -0.47 4.27 10.93
N ALA A 90 -1.07 4.63 12.06
CA ALA A 90 -0.56 5.66 12.97
C ALA A 90 0.32 5.10 14.09
N VAL A 91 0.11 3.84 14.49
CA VAL A 91 0.81 3.19 15.60
C VAL A 91 1.39 1.85 15.15
N LEU A 92 2.68 1.64 15.41
CA LEU A 92 3.37 0.40 15.06
C LEU A 92 2.77 -0.79 15.82
N GLY A 93 2.49 -1.87 15.09
CA GLY A 93 1.98 -3.14 15.61
C GLY A 93 0.47 -3.19 15.84
N ILE A 94 -0.24 -2.07 15.67
CA ILE A 94 -1.70 -2.00 15.80
C ILE A 94 -2.29 -1.86 14.40
N LEU A 95 -3.07 -2.86 13.98
CA LEU A 95 -3.86 -2.77 12.76
C LEU A 95 -5.21 -2.10 13.09
N PRO A 96 -5.48 -0.87 12.61
CA PRO A 96 -6.75 -0.20 12.86
C PRO A 96 -7.85 -0.74 11.93
N ALA A 97 -9.07 -0.23 12.10
CA ALA A 97 -10.08 -0.38 11.07
C ALA A 97 -9.64 0.30 9.75
N PRO A 98 -10.02 -0.24 8.58
CA PRO A 98 -9.72 0.41 7.30
C PRO A 98 -10.30 1.82 7.23
N THR A 99 -9.53 2.79 6.75
CA THR A 99 -9.99 4.16 6.50
C THR A 99 -10.81 4.28 5.21
N ALA A 100 -10.59 3.36 4.27
CA ALA A 100 -11.45 3.19 3.10
C ALA A 100 -11.58 1.70 2.80
N SER A 101 -12.78 1.23 2.51
CA SER A 101 -12.99 -0.14 2.05
C SER A 101 -14.24 -0.22 1.18
N GLY A 102 -14.34 -1.27 0.38
CA GLY A 102 -15.49 -1.46 -0.46
C GLY A 102 -15.33 -2.63 -1.40
N THR A 103 -16.39 -2.89 -2.17
CA THR A 103 -16.40 -3.87 -3.25
C THR A 103 -17.06 -3.25 -4.46
N PHE A 104 -16.42 -3.38 -5.62
CA PHE A 104 -16.98 -2.90 -6.87
C PHE A 104 -16.78 -3.93 -7.99
N ARG A 105 -17.68 -3.90 -8.96
CA ARG A 105 -17.57 -4.69 -10.19
C ARG A 105 -16.83 -3.91 -11.26
N HIS A 106 -16.10 -4.64 -12.10
CA HIS A 106 -15.56 -4.11 -13.34
C HIS A 106 -16.71 -3.53 -14.16
N ASN A 107 -16.61 -2.24 -14.43
CA ASN A 107 -17.52 -1.49 -15.27
C ASN A 107 -16.70 -0.33 -15.83
N ALA A 108 -16.51 -0.31 -17.14
CA ALA A 108 -15.72 0.71 -17.84
C ALA A 108 -16.32 2.12 -17.69
N ALA A 109 -17.63 2.24 -17.47
CA ALA A 109 -18.34 3.51 -17.29
C ALA A 109 -18.70 3.80 -15.82
N GLY A 110 -18.15 3.05 -14.86
CA GLY A 110 -18.45 3.27 -13.44
C GLY A 110 -17.76 4.51 -12.86
N ALA A 111 -18.39 5.15 -11.89
CA ALA A 111 -17.79 6.26 -11.13
C ALA A 111 -16.48 5.83 -10.45
N ALA A 112 -15.49 6.74 -10.40
CA ALA A 112 -14.16 6.46 -9.87
C ALA A 112 -14.20 5.89 -8.44
N VAL A 113 -13.31 4.93 -8.16
CA VAL A 113 -13.15 4.35 -6.82
C VAL A 113 -11.79 4.79 -6.29
N ASN A 114 -11.78 5.95 -5.65
CA ASN A 114 -10.55 6.62 -5.26
C ASN A 114 -10.05 6.17 -3.89
N VAL A 115 -8.76 5.85 -3.81
CA VAL A 115 -7.99 5.82 -2.57
C VAL A 115 -6.94 6.92 -2.61
N SER A 116 -6.71 7.57 -1.47
CA SER A 116 -5.82 8.73 -1.38
C SER A 116 -4.68 8.46 -0.41
N PHE A 117 -3.49 8.95 -0.74
CA PHE A 117 -2.31 8.85 0.08
C PHE A 117 -1.66 10.21 0.29
N ASP A 118 -1.20 10.47 1.51
CA ASP A 118 -0.32 11.60 1.78
C ASP A 118 1.10 11.26 1.27
N MET A 119 1.55 12.02 0.27
CA MET A 119 2.86 11.80 -0.35
C MET A 119 4.01 12.13 0.59
N ARG A 120 3.79 12.97 1.61
CA ARG A 120 4.80 13.22 2.65
C ARG A 120 5.01 11.96 3.47
N ARG A 121 3.95 11.24 3.80
CA ARG A 121 4.04 9.96 4.53
C ARG A 121 4.65 8.87 3.68
N ILE A 122 4.27 8.76 2.40
CA ILE A 122 4.91 7.78 1.48
C ILE A 122 6.41 8.06 1.35
N LEU A 123 6.82 9.33 1.22
CA LEU A 123 8.22 9.71 1.05
C LEU A 123 8.97 9.91 2.37
N SER A 124 8.32 9.64 3.51
CA SER A 124 8.81 9.90 4.85
C SER A 124 9.40 11.30 5.04
N ILE A 125 8.64 12.33 4.66
CA ILE A 125 8.97 13.74 4.79
C ILE A 125 8.08 14.32 5.89
N LEU A 126 8.65 15.11 6.79
CA LEU A 126 7.88 15.79 7.83
C LEU A 126 6.84 16.74 7.23
N ALA A 127 5.70 16.90 7.91
CA ALA A 127 4.56 17.70 7.43
C ALA A 127 4.95 19.15 7.04
N ASN A 128 5.91 19.74 7.75
CA ASN A 128 6.36 21.12 7.56
C ASN A 128 7.52 21.28 6.55
N ARG A 129 8.03 20.20 5.94
CA ARG A 129 9.13 20.29 4.96
C ARG A 129 8.60 20.47 3.56
N ALA A 130 9.43 20.85 2.59
CA ALA A 130 8.97 20.90 1.19
C ALA A 130 8.93 19.48 0.60
N LEU A 131 7.92 19.19 -0.24
CA LEU A 131 7.92 18.01 -1.11
C LEU A 131 8.90 18.23 -2.28
N PRO A 132 9.43 17.15 -2.90
CA PRO A 132 10.21 17.26 -4.11
C PRO A 132 9.43 17.96 -5.22
N THR A 133 10.13 18.70 -6.08
CA THR A 133 9.54 19.39 -7.24
C THR A 133 8.72 18.41 -8.10
N GLY A 134 7.49 18.80 -8.44
CA GLY A 134 6.57 17.98 -9.25
C GLY A 134 5.79 16.93 -8.46
N VAL A 135 6.01 16.77 -7.16
CA VAL A 135 5.24 15.85 -6.31
C VAL A 135 4.08 16.60 -5.65
N HIS A 136 2.85 16.17 -5.95
CA HIS A 136 1.66 16.68 -5.28
C HIS A 136 1.56 16.19 -3.83
N ALA A 137 0.88 16.95 -2.96
CA ALA A 137 0.70 16.57 -1.56
C ALA A 137 -0.10 15.28 -1.37
N THR A 138 -1.06 15.04 -2.27
CA THR A 138 -1.92 13.87 -2.24
C THR A 138 -1.79 13.12 -3.57
N ALA A 139 -1.55 11.82 -3.49
CA ALA A 139 -1.73 10.93 -4.63
C ALA A 139 -3.13 10.30 -4.54
N VAL A 140 -3.93 10.49 -5.58
CA VAL A 140 -5.25 9.85 -5.71
C VAL A 140 -5.13 8.74 -6.73
N VAL A 141 -5.46 7.52 -6.33
CA VAL A 141 -5.45 6.34 -7.19
C VAL A 141 -6.88 5.88 -7.40
N ASP A 142 -7.33 5.89 -8.65
CA ASP A 142 -8.59 5.26 -9.03
C ASP A 142 -8.39 3.75 -9.23
N LEU A 143 -8.99 2.97 -8.34
CA LEU A 143 -8.93 1.51 -8.36
C LEU A 143 -9.63 0.89 -9.57
N ARG A 144 -10.52 1.63 -10.27
CA ARG A 144 -11.07 1.14 -11.55
C ARG A 144 -9.99 1.09 -12.62
N THR A 145 -9.13 2.10 -12.68
CA THR A 145 -7.98 2.11 -13.60
C THR A 145 -7.03 0.94 -13.30
N VAL A 146 -6.78 0.65 -12.01
CA VAL A 146 -6.00 -0.53 -11.58
C VAL A 146 -6.68 -1.82 -12.04
N MET A 147 -7.99 -1.97 -11.81
CA MET A 147 -8.75 -3.15 -12.25
C MET A 147 -8.66 -3.35 -13.77
N ASN A 148 -8.76 -2.28 -14.56
CA ASN A 148 -8.65 -2.34 -16.03
C ASN A 148 -7.25 -2.76 -16.50
N LEU A 149 -6.19 -2.39 -15.77
CA LEU A 149 -4.82 -2.84 -16.06
C LEU A 149 -4.64 -4.32 -15.73
N VAL A 150 -5.17 -4.77 -14.59
CA VAL A 150 -5.09 -6.19 -14.21
C VAL A 150 -5.82 -7.07 -15.22
N ILE A 151 -7.05 -6.71 -15.60
CA ILE A 151 -7.81 -7.49 -16.60
C ILE A 151 -7.06 -7.58 -17.91
N ARG A 152 -6.46 -6.48 -18.39
CA ARG A 152 -5.65 -6.48 -19.62
C ARG A 152 -4.40 -7.36 -19.54
N SER A 153 -3.86 -7.58 -18.35
CA SER A 153 -2.70 -8.46 -18.15
C SER A 153 -3.08 -9.95 -18.05
N LEU A 154 -4.37 -10.28 -18.01
CA LEU A 154 -4.87 -11.65 -17.89
C LEU A 154 -5.33 -12.26 -19.23
N GLY A 155 -5.39 -11.48 -20.30
CA GLY A 155 -5.68 -11.92 -21.67
C GLY A 155 -4.44 -11.80 -22.54
#